data_AF-A0AAC9IQW6-F1
#
_entry.id   AF-A0AAC9IQW6-F1
#
_cell.length_a   1.000
_cell.length_b   1.000
_cell.length_c   1.000
_cell.angle_alpha   90.00
_cell.angle_beta   90.00
_cell.angle_gamma   90.00
#
_symmetry.space_group_name_H-M   'P 1'
#
loop_
_entity.id
_entity.type
_entity.pdbx_description
1 polymer ?
#
loop_
_entity_poly.entity_id
_entity_poly.type
_entity_poly.pdbx_seq_one_letter_code
_entity_poly.pdbx_strand_id
1 'polypeptide(L)'
;MTNLKDILDNIKQNSFALAPFQVMSEAFNYYRKTFLLVITTLLLTFFAATLLGSLILSQFVTLDPNQDVLQEQIQEMTRQLTEPPFFYYYLVSFAIFSALGSILIGGFYKLNAQVHLNEVPSFFNAFKYFFNIKGLYIFISHLLISLVFMAITIPLKLQNLEMVSMAINWIISTLTIFTIPLIIFGHLKPIAAIKNSIMVVNKQPIPIILTIILNYFFLISGLLFFVIGILFVLPYLFAVYFVLYKQVIGYNLEENKQR
;
A
#
# COMPACT_ATOMS: atom_id res chain seq x y z
N MET A 1 -14.62 9.57 25.48
CA MET A 1 -13.27 9.05 25.17
C MET A 1 -13.45 7.59 24.78
N THR A 2 -13.30 7.23 23.52
CA THR A 2 -13.55 5.86 23.08
C THR A 2 -12.21 5.20 22.81
N ASN A 3 -11.86 4.21 23.62
CA ASN A 3 -10.65 3.42 23.41
C ASN A 3 -10.78 2.66 22.08
N LEU A 4 -9.72 2.56 21.28
CA LEU A 4 -9.75 1.78 20.03
C LEU A 4 -10.28 0.36 20.27
N LYS A 5 -9.93 -0.25 21.40
CA LYS A 5 -10.44 -1.57 21.79
C LYS A 5 -11.97 -1.59 21.87
N ASP A 6 -12.57 -0.58 22.50
CA ASP A 6 -14.03 -0.47 22.61
C ASP A 6 -14.69 -0.28 21.23
N ILE A 7 -14.03 0.47 20.33
CA ILE A 7 -14.50 0.64 18.95
C ILE A 7 -14.46 -0.69 18.20
N LEU A 8 -13.34 -1.41 18.28
CA LEU A 8 -13.18 -2.71 17.61
C LEU A 8 -14.12 -3.75 18.19
N ASP A 9 -14.32 -3.76 19.51
CA ASP A 9 -15.30 -4.62 20.19
C ASP A 9 -16.74 -4.25 19.80
N ASN A 10 -17.04 -2.96 19.64
CA ASN A 10 -18.31 -2.50 19.11
C ASN A 10 -18.52 -2.94 17.66
N ILE A 11 -17.54 -2.76 16.75
CA ILE A 11 -17.62 -3.26 15.36
C ILE A 11 -17.76 -4.78 15.32
N LYS A 12 -17.15 -5.48 16.28
CA LYS A 12 -17.25 -6.93 16.39
C LYS A 12 -18.66 -7.36 16.77
N GLN A 13 -19.34 -6.63 17.65
CA GLN A 13 -20.69 -6.95 18.13
C GLN A 13 -21.79 -6.38 17.22
N ASN A 14 -21.59 -5.16 16.76
CA ASN A 14 -22.50 -4.34 15.98
C ASN A 14 -21.84 -4.03 14.63
N SER A 15 -22.57 -4.22 13.54
CA SER A 15 -22.07 -3.83 12.22
C SER A 15 -21.93 -2.29 12.13
N PHE A 16 -21.21 -1.77 11.14
CA PHE A 16 -21.08 -0.33 10.88
C PHE A 16 -21.79 0.03 9.57
N ALA A 17 -22.28 1.25 9.39
CA ALA A 17 -22.82 1.67 8.09
C ALA A 17 -21.72 2.36 7.25
N LEU A 18 -21.56 1.94 6.00
CA LEU A 18 -20.61 2.55 5.07
C LEU A 18 -21.32 2.93 3.76
N ALA A 19 -21.17 4.19 3.35
CA ALA A 19 -21.69 4.70 2.08
C ALA A 19 -20.53 4.97 1.10
N PRO A 20 -20.27 4.08 0.10
CA PRO A 20 -19.12 4.18 -0.78
C PRO A 20 -18.96 5.54 -1.49
N PHE A 21 -20.05 6.11 -1.99
CA PHE A 21 -20.03 7.41 -2.66
C PHE A 21 -19.64 8.57 -1.71
N GLN A 22 -20.02 8.48 -0.43
CA GLN A 22 -19.61 9.47 0.57
C GLN A 22 -18.12 9.36 0.87
N VAL A 23 -17.59 8.14 0.98
CA VAL A 23 -16.13 7.89 1.11
C VAL A 23 -15.37 8.55 -0.04
N MET A 24 -15.82 8.32 -1.27
CA MET A 24 -15.16 8.85 -2.47
C MET A 24 -15.24 10.37 -2.57
N SER A 25 -16.41 10.95 -2.35
CA SER A 25 -16.62 12.40 -2.36
C SER A 25 -15.76 13.09 -1.30
N GLU A 26 -15.72 12.54 -0.09
CA GLU A 26 -14.90 13.05 0.98
C GLU A 26 -13.40 12.90 0.66
N ALA A 27 -12.97 11.75 0.13
CA ALA A 27 -11.59 11.51 -0.29
C ALA A 27 -11.10 12.51 -1.35
N PHE A 28 -11.98 12.97 -2.23
CA PHE A 28 -11.63 13.99 -3.21
C PHE A 28 -11.20 15.33 -2.56
N ASN A 29 -11.79 15.69 -1.43
CA ASN A 29 -11.40 16.90 -0.67
C ASN A 29 -9.99 16.78 -0.09
N TYR A 30 -9.62 15.58 0.37
CA TYR A 30 -8.28 15.27 0.87
C TYR A 30 -7.26 15.23 -0.26
N TYR A 31 -7.61 14.58 -1.37
CA TYR A 31 -6.81 14.49 -2.58
C TYR A 31 -6.40 15.89 -3.08
N ARG A 32 -7.35 16.81 -3.24
CA ARG A 32 -7.06 18.18 -3.72
C ARG A 32 -6.02 18.93 -2.89
N LYS A 33 -5.93 18.63 -1.59
CA LYS A 33 -5.00 19.28 -0.67
C LYS A 33 -3.63 18.58 -0.59
N THR A 34 -3.55 17.30 -0.96
CA THR A 34 -2.35 16.47 -0.79
C THR A 34 -1.71 16.03 -2.10
N PHE A 35 -2.41 16.07 -3.24
CA PHE A 35 -1.98 15.42 -4.47
C PHE A 35 -0.58 15.82 -4.93
N LEU A 36 -0.28 17.13 -4.96
CA LEU A 36 1.01 17.64 -5.45
C LEU A 36 2.16 17.14 -4.56
N LEU A 37 1.95 17.15 -3.25
CA LEU A 37 2.94 16.68 -2.27
C LEU A 37 3.16 15.16 -2.42
N VAL A 38 2.08 14.38 -2.54
CA VAL A 38 2.16 12.93 -2.73
C VAL A 38 2.87 12.59 -4.04
N ILE A 39 2.52 13.23 -5.16
CA ILE A 39 3.16 13.02 -6.47
C ILE A 39 4.65 13.36 -6.39
N THR A 40 5.01 14.51 -5.83
CA THR A 40 6.40 14.93 -5.69
C THR A 40 7.19 13.92 -4.85
N THR A 41 6.58 13.41 -3.78
CA THR A 41 7.20 12.39 -2.91
C THR A 41 7.36 11.05 -3.63
N LEU A 42 6.34 10.62 -4.39
CA LEU A 42 6.38 9.40 -5.19
C LEU A 42 7.49 9.47 -6.24
N LEU A 43 7.56 10.57 -6.99
CA LEU A 43 8.58 10.76 -8.02
C LEU A 43 9.98 10.79 -7.41
N LEU A 44 10.19 11.53 -6.30
CA LEU A 44 11.48 11.55 -5.64
C LEU A 44 11.89 10.14 -5.17
N THR A 45 10.96 9.41 -4.55
CA THR A 45 11.26 8.06 -4.07
C THR A 45 11.54 7.11 -5.22
N PHE A 46 10.80 7.22 -6.33
CA PHE A 46 11.03 6.44 -7.53
C PHE A 46 12.42 6.72 -8.12
N PHE A 47 12.77 7.98 -8.35
CA PHE A 47 14.09 8.37 -8.87
C PHE A 47 15.23 7.97 -7.93
N ALA A 48 15.05 8.11 -6.62
CA ALA A 48 16.05 7.67 -5.65
C ALA A 48 16.22 6.15 -5.67
N ALA A 49 15.13 5.38 -5.73
CA ALA A 49 15.18 3.92 -5.80
C ALA A 49 15.81 3.42 -7.10
N THR A 50 15.49 4.02 -8.25
CA THR A 50 16.09 3.64 -9.53
C THR A 50 17.57 4.00 -9.59
N LEU A 51 17.97 5.15 -9.06
CA LEU A 51 19.37 5.57 -8.98
C LEU A 51 20.18 4.66 -8.03
N LEU A 52 19.66 4.33 -6.85
CA LEU A 52 20.31 3.38 -5.94
C LEU A 52 20.38 1.98 -6.56
N GLY A 53 19.31 1.53 -7.22
CA GLY A 53 19.27 0.25 -7.92
C GLY A 53 20.30 0.16 -9.04
N SER A 54 20.44 1.20 -9.86
CA SER A 54 21.41 1.22 -10.96
C SER A 54 22.85 1.23 -10.45
N LEU A 55 23.14 1.97 -9.37
CA LEU A 55 24.46 1.96 -8.72
C LEU A 55 24.82 0.57 -8.20
N ILE A 56 23.89 -0.14 -7.56
CA ILE A 56 24.11 -1.51 -7.09
C ILE A 56 24.33 -2.45 -8.27
N LEU A 57 23.46 -2.40 -9.29
CA LEU A 57 23.56 -3.27 -10.47
C LEU A 57 24.88 -3.08 -11.22
N SER A 58 25.38 -1.85 -11.31
CA SER A 58 26.65 -1.54 -11.97
C SER A 58 27.88 -2.20 -11.34
N GLN A 59 27.78 -2.68 -10.08
CA GLN A 59 28.85 -3.44 -9.43
C GLN A 59 28.92 -4.90 -9.88
N PHE A 60 27.82 -5.44 -10.40
CA PHE A 60 27.70 -6.85 -10.77
C PHE A 60 27.60 -7.05 -12.29
N VAL A 61 27.16 -6.03 -13.03
CA VAL A 61 26.91 -6.09 -14.46
C VAL A 61 27.60 -4.92 -15.15
N THR A 62 28.49 -5.25 -16.09
CA THR A 62 29.03 -4.26 -17.02
C THR A 62 28.16 -4.26 -18.26
N LEU A 63 27.41 -3.17 -18.46
CA LEU A 63 26.53 -3.04 -19.62
C LEU A 63 27.37 -2.67 -20.84
N ASP A 64 27.23 -3.44 -21.92
CA ASP A 64 27.87 -3.09 -23.18
C ASP A 64 27.16 -1.85 -23.78
N PRO A 65 27.89 -0.81 -24.21
CA PRO A 65 27.29 0.35 -24.86
C PRO A 65 26.66 0.05 -26.22
N ASN A 66 26.98 -1.10 -26.84
CA ASN A 66 26.32 -1.56 -28.06
C ASN A 66 24.87 -1.99 -27.78
N GLN A 67 23.91 -1.39 -28.48
CA GLN A 67 22.48 -1.60 -28.26
C GLN A 67 22.05 -3.05 -28.48
N ASP A 68 22.60 -3.74 -29.47
CA ASP A 68 22.21 -5.11 -29.80
C ASP A 68 22.67 -6.08 -28.69
N VAL A 69 23.93 -5.92 -28.26
CA VAL A 69 24.52 -6.70 -27.17
C VAL A 69 23.83 -6.39 -25.84
N LEU A 70 23.50 -5.13 -25.59
CA LEU A 70 22.76 -4.71 -24.39
C LEU A 70 21.37 -5.35 -24.32
N GLN A 71 20.66 -5.42 -25.45
CA GLN A 71 19.34 -6.06 -25.49
C GLN A 71 19.44 -7.56 -25.18
N GLU A 72 20.40 -8.26 -25.76
CA GLU A 72 20.65 -9.67 -25.46
C GLU A 72 21.00 -9.88 -23.98
N GLN A 73 21.85 -9.03 -23.41
CA GLN A 73 22.19 -9.06 -21.98
C GLN A 73 20.97 -8.87 -21.08
N ILE A 74 20.10 -7.90 -21.40
CA ILE A 74 18.87 -7.64 -20.63
C ILE A 74 17.90 -8.82 -20.73
N GLN A 75 17.74 -9.41 -21.92
CA GLN A 75 16.88 -10.58 -22.11
C GLN A 75 17.39 -11.79 -21.33
N GLU A 76 18.69 -12.06 -21.37
CA GLU A 76 19.30 -13.17 -20.65
C GLU A 76 19.16 -12.99 -19.13
N MET A 77 19.42 -11.79 -18.61
CA MET A 77 19.18 -11.47 -17.20
C MET A 77 17.71 -11.67 -16.80
N THR A 78 16.79 -11.23 -17.65
CA THR A 78 15.34 -11.38 -17.41
C THR A 78 14.95 -12.85 -17.35
N ARG A 79 15.47 -13.67 -18.28
CA ARG A 79 15.24 -15.12 -18.30
C ARG A 79 15.78 -15.78 -17.04
N GLN A 80 16.99 -15.43 -16.63
CA GLN A 80 17.59 -15.98 -15.40
C GLN A 80 16.75 -15.66 -14.16
N LEU A 81 16.19 -14.45 -14.05
CA LEU A 81 15.31 -14.08 -12.94
C LEU A 81 13.99 -14.87 -12.88
N THR A 82 13.59 -15.49 -13.98
CA THR A 82 12.39 -16.35 -14.04
C THR A 82 12.67 -17.83 -13.79
N GLU A 83 13.94 -18.24 -13.75
CA GLU A 83 14.35 -19.63 -13.54
C GLU A 83 14.89 -19.87 -12.11
N PRO A 84 14.66 -21.05 -11.50
CA PRO A 84 15.31 -21.41 -10.25
C PRO A 84 16.84 -21.52 -10.40
N PRO A 85 17.66 -21.05 -9.44
CA PRO A 85 17.29 -20.54 -8.11
C PRO A 85 17.03 -19.02 -8.05
N PHE A 86 17.38 -18.26 -9.08
CA PHE A 86 17.28 -16.78 -9.10
C PHE A 86 15.86 -16.27 -8.92
N PHE A 87 14.87 -17.03 -9.39
CA PHE A 87 13.46 -16.77 -9.16
C PHE A 87 13.11 -16.58 -7.67
N TYR A 88 13.68 -17.40 -6.77
CA TYR A 88 13.40 -17.27 -5.34
C TYR A 88 14.03 -16.00 -4.74
N TYR A 89 15.25 -15.66 -5.14
CA TYR A 89 15.90 -14.42 -4.71
C TYR A 89 15.13 -13.18 -5.21
N TYR A 90 14.62 -13.23 -6.44
CA TYR A 90 13.76 -12.19 -7.00
C TYR A 90 12.49 -12.01 -6.17
N LEU A 91 11.78 -13.09 -5.83
CA LEU A 91 10.56 -13.01 -5.04
C LEU A 91 10.80 -12.44 -3.64
N VAL A 92 11.84 -12.89 -2.93
CA VAL A 92 12.16 -12.36 -1.60
C VAL A 92 12.55 -10.88 -1.68
N SER A 93 13.36 -10.50 -2.67
CA SER A 93 13.74 -9.11 -2.89
C SER A 93 12.51 -8.25 -3.17
N PHE A 94 11.61 -8.73 -4.03
CA PHE A 94 10.34 -8.05 -4.33
C PHE A 94 9.48 -7.86 -3.08
N ALA A 95 9.36 -8.87 -2.21
CA ALA A 95 8.63 -8.76 -0.95
C ALA A 95 9.22 -7.67 -0.03
N ILE A 96 10.56 -7.62 0.07
CA ILE A 96 11.27 -6.62 0.88
C ILE A 96 11.06 -5.21 0.32
N PHE A 97 11.25 -5.00 -0.97
CA PHE A 97 11.05 -3.69 -1.61
C PHE A 97 9.58 -3.24 -1.54
N SER A 98 8.64 -4.17 -1.71
CA SER A 98 7.21 -3.88 -1.53
C SER A 98 6.90 -3.45 -0.08
N ALA A 99 7.48 -4.13 0.90
CA ALA A 99 7.33 -3.77 2.32
C ALA A 99 7.99 -2.43 2.67
N LEU A 100 9.08 -2.04 2.01
CA LEU A 100 9.63 -0.68 2.14
C LEU A 100 8.68 0.37 1.56
N GLY A 101 8.09 0.08 0.38
CA GLY A 101 7.08 0.94 -0.24
C GLY A 101 5.84 1.14 0.63
N SER A 102 5.44 0.14 1.41
CA SER A 102 4.27 0.26 2.29
C SER A 102 4.48 1.23 3.46
N ILE A 103 5.74 1.43 3.92
CA ILE A 103 6.07 2.47 4.91
C ILE A 103 5.72 3.86 4.35
N LEU A 104 6.04 4.09 3.07
CA LEU A 104 5.72 5.35 2.38
C LEU A 104 4.20 5.55 2.25
N ILE A 105 3.45 4.49 1.95
CA ILE A 105 1.98 4.53 1.94
C ILE A 105 1.44 4.97 3.31
N GLY A 106 2.03 4.48 4.39
CA GLY A 106 1.72 4.95 5.74
C GLY A 106 1.94 6.46 5.93
N GLY A 107 3.03 6.98 5.35
CA GLY A 107 3.28 8.42 5.29
C GLY A 107 2.19 9.19 4.56
N PHE A 108 1.69 8.68 3.44
CA PHE A 108 0.57 9.29 2.71
C PHE A 108 -0.73 9.31 3.52
N TYR A 109 -1.02 8.26 4.29
CA TYR A 109 -2.15 8.31 5.23
C TYR A 109 -1.97 9.40 6.28
N LYS A 110 -0.74 9.59 6.77
CA LYS A 110 -0.44 10.69 7.71
C LYS A 110 -0.69 12.06 7.09
N LEU A 111 -0.32 12.28 5.82
CA LEU A 111 -0.59 13.57 5.16
C LEU A 111 -2.10 13.86 5.08
N ASN A 112 -2.90 12.86 4.71
CA ASN A 112 -4.36 12.98 4.70
C ASN A 112 -4.91 13.22 6.11
N ALA A 113 -4.31 12.59 7.11
CA ALA A 113 -4.63 12.83 8.50
C ALA A 113 -4.33 14.27 8.97
N GLN A 114 -3.22 14.87 8.55
CA GLN A 114 -2.92 16.27 8.83
C GLN A 114 -3.97 17.21 8.23
N VAL A 115 -4.40 16.94 6.99
CA VAL A 115 -5.51 17.68 6.37
C VAL A 115 -6.79 17.57 7.19
N HIS A 116 -7.08 16.39 7.76
CA HIS A 116 -8.25 16.19 8.60
C HIS A 116 -8.19 17.04 9.88
N LEU A 117 -6.99 17.23 10.42
CA LEU A 117 -6.71 18.05 11.59
C LEU A 117 -6.62 19.55 11.30
N ASN A 118 -6.84 19.97 10.05
CA ASN A 118 -6.58 21.32 9.56
C ASN A 118 -5.11 21.77 9.75
N GLU A 119 -4.18 20.82 9.81
CA GLU A 119 -2.75 21.08 9.78
C GLU A 119 -2.25 21.19 8.32
N VAL A 120 -1.18 21.95 8.11
CA VAL A 120 -0.52 22.03 6.80
C VAL A 120 0.28 20.74 6.57
N PRO A 121 -0.02 19.96 5.51
CA PRO A 121 0.76 18.77 5.18
C PRO A 121 2.19 19.16 4.79
N SER A 122 3.18 18.47 5.36
CA SER A 122 4.58 18.72 5.06
C SER A 122 5.21 17.54 4.34
N PHE A 123 6.07 17.83 3.38
CA PHE A 123 6.82 16.84 2.60
C PHE A 123 7.54 15.82 3.50
N PHE A 124 8.23 16.30 4.54
CA PHE A 124 8.96 15.46 5.47
C PHE A 124 8.07 14.47 6.24
N ASN A 125 6.79 14.81 6.45
CA ASN A 125 5.86 13.93 7.14
C ASN A 125 5.52 12.67 6.34
N ALA A 126 5.71 12.68 5.02
CA ALA A 126 5.58 11.48 4.19
C ALA A 126 6.66 10.43 4.52
N PHE A 127 7.83 10.86 5.00
CA PHE A 127 8.92 9.97 5.38
C PHE A 127 9.00 9.68 6.88
N LYS A 128 8.12 10.27 7.71
CA LYS A 128 8.18 10.16 9.19
C LYS A 128 8.28 8.71 9.66
N TYR A 129 7.57 7.78 9.03
CA TYR A 129 7.53 6.40 9.51
C TYR A 129 8.79 5.60 9.18
N PHE A 130 9.63 6.00 8.22
CA PHE A 130 10.92 5.32 7.99
C PHE A 130 11.83 5.35 9.23
N PHE A 131 11.68 6.37 10.09
CA PHE A 131 12.49 6.57 11.29
C PHE A 131 11.75 6.27 12.59
N ASN A 132 10.61 5.56 12.53
CA ASN A 132 9.75 5.30 13.69
C ASN A 132 9.45 3.79 13.84
N ILE A 133 9.25 3.32 15.08
CA ILE A 133 8.82 1.94 15.37
C ILE A 133 7.53 1.54 14.63
N LYS A 134 6.62 2.50 14.39
CA LYS A 134 5.41 2.29 13.58
C LYS A 134 5.75 1.89 12.14
N GLY A 135 6.82 2.42 11.55
CA GLY A 135 7.27 2.00 10.22
C GLY A 135 7.83 0.59 10.20
N LEU A 136 8.57 0.20 11.25
CA LEU A 136 8.99 -1.19 11.41
C LEU A 136 7.78 -2.12 11.51
N TYR A 137 6.73 -1.71 12.22
CA TYR A 137 5.50 -2.50 12.31
C TYR A 137 4.79 -2.62 10.98
N ILE A 138 4.72 -1.54 10.19
CA ILE A 138 4.19 -1.55 8.83
C ILE A 138 4.99 -2.53 7.96
N PHE A 139 6.32 -2.39 7.96
CA PHE A 139 7.23 -3.26 7.21
C PHE A 139 7.00 -4.74 7.54
N ILE A 140 7.02 -5.10 8.83
CA ILE A 140 6.82 -6.49 9.28
C ILE A 140 5.43 -6.99 8.87
N SER A 141 4.38 -6.18 9.07
CA SER A 141 3.02 -6.59 8.71
C SER A 141 2.87 -6.85 7.20
N HIS A 142 3.43 -5.99 6.35
CA HIS A 142 3.38 -6.11 4.90
C HIS A 142 4.22 -7.29 4.39
N LEU A 143 5.39 -7.51 5.00
CA LEU A 143 6.24 -8.65 4.70
C LEU A 143 5.53 -9.97 5.02
N LEU A 144 4.88 -10.07 6.18
CA LEU A 144 4.08 -11.26 6.55
C LEU A 144 2.94 -11.50 5.57
N ILE A 145 2.19 -10.45 5.19
CA ILE A 145 1.12 -10.56 4.20
C ILE A 145 1.66 -11.04 2.85
N SER A 146 2.79 -10.50 2.41
CA SER A 146 3.42 -10.85 1.14
C SER A 146 3.94 -12.29 1.13
N LEU A 147 4.52 -12.77 2.24
CA LEU A 147 4.96 -14.17 2.36
C LEU A 147 3.78 -15.15 2.34
N VAL A 148 2.69 -14.85 3.04
CA VAL A 148 1.46 -15.65 2.99
C VAL A 148 0.90 -15.67 1.57
N PHE A 149 0.89 -14.52 0.89
CA PHE A 149 0.44 -14.42 -0.49
C PHE A 149 1.31 -15.25 -1.44
N MET A 150 2.63 -15.17 -1.31
CA MET A 150 3.57 -15.97 -2.12
C MET A 150 3.38 -17.47 -1.90
N ALA A 151 3.21 -17.91 -0.64
CA ALA A 151 2.97 -19.30 -0.30
C ALA A 151 1.70 -19.86 -0.98
N ILE A 152 0.68 -19.03 -1.19
CA ILE A 152 -0.56 -19.43 -1.87
C ILE A 152 -0.41 -19.35 -3.40
N THR A 153 0.24 -18.30 -3.90
CA THR A 153 0.25 -18.01 -5.34
C THR A 153 1.25 -18.81 -6.14
N ILE A 154 2.40 -19.17 -5.57
CA ILE A 154 3.41 -19.97 -6.28
C ILE A 154 2.82 -21.34 -6.70
N PRO A 155 2.19 -22.13 -5.81
CA PRO A 155 1.57 -23.40 -6.20
C PRO A 155 0.49 -23.23 -7.28
N LEU A 156 -0.34 -22.18 -7.19
CA LEU A 156 -1.41 -21.93 -8.16
C LEU A 156 -0.85 -21.58 -9.55
N LYS A 157 0.23 -20.78 -9.60
CA LYS A 157 0.91 -20.47 -10.86
C LYS A 157 1.52 -21.71 -11.51
N LEU A 158 2.12 -22.61 -10.71
CA LEU A 158 2.66 -23.88 -11.21
C LEU A 158 1.58 -24.79 -11.80
N GLN A 159 0.31 -24.62 -11.39
CA GLN A 159 -0.85 -25.33 -11.94
C GLN A 159 -1.54 -24.56 -13.08
N ASN A 160 -0.95 -23.48 -13.58
CA ASN A 160 -1.55 -22.58 -14.58
C ASN A 160 -2.88 -21.92 -14.14
N LEU A 161 -3.09 -21.77 -12.82
CA LEU A 161 -4.27 -21.12 -12.23
C LEU A 161 -4.04 -19.63 -11.95
N GLU A 162 -3.52 -18.90 -12.93
CA GLU A 162 -3.12 -17.49 -12.78
C GLU A 162 -4.29 -16.57 -12.42
N MET A 163 -5.46 -16.78 -13.02
CA MET A 163 -6.67 -16.01 -12.71
C MET A 163 -7.12 -16.21 -11.25
N VAL A 164 -6.99 -17.44 -10.72
CA VAL A 164 -7.33 -17.74 -9.32
C VAL A 164 -6.34 -17.06 -8.38
N SER A 165 -5.05 -17.09 -8.71
CA SER A 165 -3.99 -16.36 -8.00
C SER A 165 -4.29 -14.85 -7.95
N MET A 166 -4.76 -14.27 -9.06
CA MET A 166 -5.16 -12.85 -9.11
C MET A 166 -6.36 -12.55 -8.22
N ALA A 167 -7.41 -13.39 -8.24
CA ALA A 167 -8.58 -13.23 -7.39
C ALA A 167 -8.22 -13.31 -5.88
N ILE A 168 -7.35 -14.24 -5.51
CA ILE A 168 -6.85 -14.37 -4.13
C ILE A 168 -6.07 -13.12 -3.71
N ASN A 169 -5.27 -12.53 -4.60
CA ASN A 169 -4.56 -11.28 -4.30
C ASN A 169 -5.52 -10.15 -3.93
N TRP A 170 -6.59 -10.01 -4.70
CA TRP A 170 -7.63 -9.01 -4.46
C TRP A 170 -8.33 -9.21 -3.12
N ILE A 171 -8.64 -10.47 -2.78
CA ILE A 171 -9.25 -10.82 -1.49
C ILE A 171 -8.30 -10.47 -0.35
N ILE A 172 -7.04 -10.90 -0.41
CA ILE A 172 -6.05 -10.63 0.65
C ILE A 172 -5.82 -9.12 0.80
N SER A 173 -5.67 -8.39 -0.31
CA SER A 173 -5.50 -6.93 -0.31
C SER A 173 -6.70 -6.23 0.32
N THR A 174 -7.92 -6.69 0.03
CA THR A 174 -9.16 -6.15 0.61
C THR A 174 -9.26 -6.45 2.11
N LEU A 175 -8.97 -7.69 2.53
CA LEU A 175 -9.01 -8.08 3.94
C LEU A 175 -7.97 -7.36 4.79
N THR A 176 -6.85 -6.95 4.20
CA THR A 176 -5.72 -6.30 4.89
C THR A 176 -5.69 -4.78 4.71
N ILE A 177 -6.69 -4.18 4.07
CA ILE A 177 -6.76 -2.76 3.73
C ILE A 177 -6.59 -1.81 4.93
N PHE A 178 -7.03 -2.21 6.12
CA PHE A 178 -6.94 -1.39 7.34
C PHE A 178 -5.68 -1.65 8.16
N THR A 179 -4.80 -2.57 7.75
CA THR A 179 -3.61 -2.95 8.53
C THR A 179 -2.71 -1.75 8.81
N ILE A 180 -2.33 -1.00 7.77
CA ILE A 180 -1.44 0.16 7.90
C ILE A 180 -2.10 1.28 8.75
N PRO A 181 -3.35 1.71 8.48
CA PRO A 181 -4.03 2.67 9.34
C PRO A 181 -4.17 2.24 10.81
N LEU A 182 -4.45 0.96 11.07
CA LEU A 182 -4.55 0.41 12.44
C LEU A 182 -3.21 0.43 13.19
N ILE A 183 -2.08 0.25 12.49
CA ILE A 183 -0.76 0.40 13.09
C ILE A 183 -0.49 1.88 13.41
N ILE A 184 -0.77 2.75 12.45
CA ILE A 184 -0.39 4.16 12.54
C ILE A 184 -1.27 4.91 13.53
N PHE A 185 -2.59 4.84 13.37
CA PHE A 185 -3.56 5.60 14.16
C PHE A 185 -4.06 4.81 15.35
N GLY A 186 -4.12 3.47 15.23
CA GLY A 186 -4.56 2.59 16.30
C GLY A 186 -3.44 2.04 17.19
N HIS A 187 -2.17 2.35 16.90
CA HIS A 187 -1.01 1.88 17.68
C HIS A 187 -0.93 0.35 17.87
N LEU A 188 -1.52 -0.41 16.95
CA LEU A 188 -1.51 -1.87 17.03
C LEU A 188 -0.17 -2.47 16.58
N LYS A 189 0.22 -3.57 17.22
CA LYS A 189 1.33 -4.42 16.77
C LYS A 189 0.97 -5.13 15.45
N PRO A 190 1.95 -5.59 14.65
CA PRO A 190 1.72 -6.14 13.31
C PRO A 190 0.62 -7.21 13.23
N ILE A 191 0.74 -8.28 14.02
CA ILE A 191 -0.20 -9.40 14.01
C ILE A 191 -1.60 -8.95 14.45
N ALA A 192 -1.68 -8.08 15.46
CA ALA A 192 -2.95 -7.56 15.94
C ALA A 192 -3.62 -6.68 14.87
N ALA A 193 -2.86 -5.84 14.16
CA ALA A 193 -3.39 -5.01 13.09
C ALA A 193 -3.96 -5.83 11.93
N ILE A 194 -3.24 -6.86 11.47
CA ILE A 194 -3.71 -7.77 10.41
C ILE A 194 -5.01 -8.46 10.84
N LYS A 195 -5.03 -9.05 12.04
CA LYS A 195 -6.21 -9.76 12.56
C LYS A 195 -7.43 -8.83 12.68
N ASN A 196 -7.23 -7.62 13.19
CA ASN A 196 -8.32 -6.65 13.32
C ASN A 196 -8.77 -6.13 11.95
N SER A 197 -7.87 -5.91 10.99
CA SER A 197 -8.25 -5.55 9.62
C SER A 197 -9.18 -6.60 9.01
N ILE A 198 -8.78 -7.88 9.08
CA ILE A 198 -9.59 -8.99 8.57
C ILE A 198 -10.95 -9.03 9.27
N MET A 199 -10.97 -8.85 10.59
CA MET A 199 -12.21 -8.84 11.38
C MET A 199 -13.14 -7.70 10.95
N VAL A 200 -12.62 -6.48 10.80
CA VAL A 200 -13.40 -5.30 10.42
C VAL A 200 -13.99 -5.49 9.02
N VAL A 201 -13.18 -5.90 8.05
CA VAL A 201 -13.64 -6.08 6.66
C VAL A 201 -14.74 -7.13 6.57
N ASN A 202 -14.61 -8.25 7.30
CA ASN A 202 -15.61 -9.32 7.30
C ASN A 202 -16.95 -8.92 7.96
N LYS A 203 -17.03 -7.79 8.67
CA LYS A 203 -18.30 -7.31 9.24
C LYS A 203 -19.21 -6.67 8.21
N GLN A 204 -18.64 -5.99 7.22
CA GLN A 204 -19.36 -5.47 6.05
C GLN A 204 -18.47 -5.54 4.79
N PRO A 205 -18.31 -6.74 4.20
CA PRO A 205 -17.43 -6.89 3.05
C PRO A 205 -17.97 -6.20 1.81
N ILE A 206 -19.30 -6.23 1.58
CA ILE A 206 -19.91 -5.73 0.33
C ILE A 206 -19.65 -4.22 0.13
N PRO A 207 -19.93 -3.32 1.09
CA PRO A 207 -19.66 -1.89 0.89
C PRO A 207 -18.18 -1.56 0.72
N ILE A 208 -17.29 -2.30 1.39
CA ILE A 208 -15.83 -2.14 1.25
C ILE A 208 -15.39 -2.58 -0.16
N ILE A 209 -15.82 -3.76 -0.60
CA ILE A 209 -15.53 -4.27 -1.95
C ILE A 209 -16.08 -3.31 -3.00
N LEU A 210 -17.31 -2.82 -2.84
CA LEU A 210 -17.90 -1.86 -3.77
C LEU A 210 -17.09 -0.57 -3.83
N THR A 211 -16.65 -0.05 -2.67
CA THR A 211 -15.74 1.11 -2.63
C THR A 211 -14.47 0.84 -3.41
N ILE A 212 -13.82 -0.31 -3.20
CA ILE A 212 -12.59 -0.67 -3.89
C ILE A 212 -12.82 -0.77 -5.41
N ILE A 213 -13.84 -1.52 -5.85
CA ILE A 213 -14.17 -1.73 -7.26
C ILE A 213 -14.45 -0.41 -7.98
N LEU A 214 -15.26 0.48 -7.38
CA LEU A 214 -15.55 1.79 -7.98
C LEU A 214 -14.26 2.60 -8.20
N ASN A 215 -13.32 2.52 -7.28
CA ASN A 215 -12.04 3.22 -7.39
C ASN A 215 -11.06 2.55 -8.38
N TYR A 216 -11.20 1.24 -8.64
CA TYR A 216 -10.45 0.58 -9.72
C TYR A 216 -10.87 1.07 -11.10
N PHE A 217 -12.13 1.45 -11.33
CA PHE A 217 -12.54 2.09 -12.59
C PHE A 217 -11.81 3.43 -12.81
N PHE A 218 -11.57 4.20 -11.75
CA PHE A 218 -10.73 5.41 -11.83
C PHE A 218 -9.26 5.08 -12.12
N LEU A 219 -8.73 3.97 -11.59
CA LEU A 219 -7.37 3.53 -11.90
C LEU A 219 -7.24 3.12 -13.38
N ILE A 220 -8.21 2.37 -13.89
CA ILE A 220 -8.25 1.95 -15.30
C ILE A 220 -8.43 3.17 -16.21
N SER A 221 -9.28 4.14 -15.86
CA SER A 221 -9.40 5.37 -16.65
C SER A 221 -8.11 6.19 -16.61
N GLY A 222 -7.38 6.19 -15.48
CA GLY A 222 -6.04 6.75 -15.39
C GLY A 222 -5.05 6.12 -16.37
N LEU A 223 -5.12 4.80 -16.58
CA LEU A 223 -4.26 4.11 -17.56
C LEU A 223 -4.49 4.59 -19.01
N LEU A 224 -5.70 5.04 -19.35
CA LEU A 224 -6.00 5.60 -20.67
C LEU A 224 -5.26 6.93 -20.94
N PHE A 225 -4.84 7.63 -19.87
CA PHE A 225 -4.02 8.84 -19.95
C PHE A 225 -2.53 8.55 -19.71
N PHE A 226 -2.09 7.32 -20.00
CA PHE A 226 -0.72 6.83 -19.82
C PHE A 226 -0.18 7.01 -18.38
N VAL A 227 1.14 7.03 -18.23
CA VAL A 227 1.85 7.15 -16.95
C VAL A 227 1.39 8.38 -16.16
N ILE A 228 1.05 9.46 -16.86
CA ILE A 228 0.57 10.70 -16.26
C ILE A 228 -0.73 10.45 -15.48
N GLY A 229 -1.68 9.73 -16.07
CA GLY A 229 -2.94 9.43 -15.41
C GLY A 229 -2.79 8.59 -14.14
N ILE A 230 -1.89 7.59 -14.12
CA ILE A 230 -1.61 6.78 -12.92
C ILE A 230 -1.10 7.66 -11.77
N LEU A 231 -0.19 8.60 -12.07
CA LEU A 231 0.37 9.51 -11.07
C LEU A 231 -0.70 10.41 -10.42
N PHE A 232 -1.77 10.74 -11.14
CA PHE A 232 -2.90 11.49 -10.57
C PHE A 232 -3.88 10.61 -9.78
N VAL A 233 -4.06 9.35 -10.18
CA VAL A 233 -5.01 8.46 -9.50
C VAL A 233 -4.46 7.89 -8.19
N LEU A 234 -3.16 7.59 -8.10
CA LEU A 234 -2.56 7.02 -6.89
C LEU A 234 -2.77 7.90 -5.62
N PRO A 235 -2.51 9.22 -5.63
CA PRO A 235 -2.81 10.08 -4.49
C PRO A 235 -4.28 10.04 -4.06
N TYR A 236 -5.20 9.95 -5.02
CA TYR A 236 -6.62 9.83 -4.75
C TYR A 236 -6.95 8.49 -4.06
N LEU A 237 -6.37 7.38 -4.51
CA LEU A 237 -6.54 6.08 -3.84
C LEU A 237 -6.05 6.08 -2.39
N PHE A 238 -4.91 6.73 -2.10
CA PHE A 238 -4.43 6.85 -0.72
C PHE A 238 -5.40 7.67 0.15
N ALA A 239 -6.00 8.72 -0.39
CA ALA A 239 -7.05 9.48 0.30
C ALA A 239 -8.30 8.63 0.54
N VAL A 240 -8.74 7.82 -0.43
CA VAL A 240 -9.88 6.90 -0.28
C VAL A 240 -9.64 5.92 0.86
N TYR A 241 -8.47 5.28 0.91
CA TYR A 241 -8.17 4.32 1.98
C TYR A 241 -8.09 4.98 3.36
N PHE A 242 -7.57 6.20 3.45
CA PHE A 242 -7.61 6.98 4.68
C PHE A 242 -9.04 7.31 5.12
N VAL A 243 -9.88 7.81 4.22
CA VAL A 243 -11.28 8.16 4.53
C VAL A 243 -12.08 6.92 4.89
N LEU A 244 -11.86 5.80 4.19
CA LEU A 244 -12.47 4.51 4.48
C LEU A 244 -12.14 4.08 5.92
N TYR A 245 -10.87 4.16 6.34
CA TYR A 245 -10.48 3.89 7.72
C TYR A 245 -11.19 4.83 8.70
N LYS A 246 -11.19 6.14 8.41
CA LYS A 246 -11.80 7.15 9.27
C LYS A 246 -13.30 6.93 9.45
N GLN A 247 -14.04 6.57 8.40
CA GLN A 247 -15.48 6.35 8.51
C GLN A 247 -15.83 5.04 9.21
N VAL A 248 -15.02 3.99 9.05
CA VAL A 248 -15.29 2.67 9.63
C VAL A 248 -14.84 2.56 11.09
N ILE A 249 -13.61 2.99 11.39
CA ILE A 249 -12.98 2.82 12.71
C ILE A 249 -12.94 4.15 13.48
N GLY A 250 -13.02 5.28 12.81
CA GLY A 250 -12.86 6.57 13.46
C GLY A 250 -11.39 6.99 13.56
N TYR A 251 -11.15 8.27 13.30
CA TYR A 251 -9.87 8.91 13.54
C TYR A 251 -9.91 9.58 14.92
N ASN A 252 -9.66 8.82 15.99
CA ASN A 252 -9.52 9.37 17.34
C ASN A 252 -8.04 9.40 17.74
N LEU A 253 -7.54 10.61 17.93
CA LEU A 253 -6.14 10.96 18.18
C LEU A 253 -5.65 10.53 19.57
N GLU A 254 -4.82 9.50 19.64
CA GLU A 254 -3.78 9.43 20.69
C GLU A 254 -2.43 9.97 20.20
N GLU A 255 -2.28 10.32 18.90
CA GLU A 255 -1.00 10.77 18.32
C GLU A 255 -0.50 12.10 18.91
N ASN A 256 -1.37 12.93 19.51
CA ASN A 256 -1.00 14.26 20.02
C ASN A 256 -0.70 14.32 21.53
N LYS A 257 -0.72 13.19 22.26
CA LYS A 257 -0.36 13.16 23.71
C LYS A 257 1.08 12.72 24.00
N GLN A 258 1.88 12.47 22.97
CA GLN A 258 3.29 12.05 23.11
C GLN A 258 4.26 12.93 22.32
N ARG A 259 3.95 14.22 22.20
CA ARG A 259 4.97 15.25 21.94
C ARG A 259 5.33 15.93 23.25
#